data_AF-A0A7G6T6F2-F1
#
_entry.id   AF-A0A7G6T6F2-F1
#
_cell.length_a   1.000
_cell.length_b   1.000
_cell.length_c   1.000
_cell.angle_alpha   90.00
_cell.angle_beta   90.00
_cell.angle_gamma   90.00
#
_symmetry.space_group_name_H-M   'P 1'
#
loop_
_entity.id
_entity.type
_entity.pdbx_description
1 polymer ?
#
loop_
_entity_poly.entity_id
_entity_poly.type
_entity_poly.pdbx_seq_one_letter_code
_entity_poly.pdbx_strand_id
1 'polypeptide(L)'
;MPRNVSDNGRIDFRIPPEAKAVIARAAALSNVGLTEFVTRSALRDAQAAIERAEHLALSERDSLRVLDLLENPPAPTDRLIRAAKAGQTLA
;
A
#
# COMPACT_ATOMS: atom_id res chain seq x y z
N MET A 1 -2.97 12.34 -12.49
CA MET A 1 -2.81 13.38 -11.46
C MET A 1 -3.78 13.07 -10.32
N PRO A 2 -3.33 12.77 -9.10
CA PRO A 2 -4.24 12.61 -7.96
C PRO A 2 -4.98 13.93 -7.76
N ARG A 3 -6.31 13.87 -7.60
CA ARG A 3 -7.14 15.07 -7.37
C ARG A 3 -6.68 15.73 -6.07
N ASN A 4 -6.49 17.04 -6.13
CA ASN A 4 -6.21 17.89 -4.97
C ASN A 4 -7.19 17.56 -3.85
N VAL A 5 -6.66 16.96 -2.78
CA VAL A 5 -7.35 16.81 -1.51
C VAL A 5 -7.63 18.23 -1.03
N SER A 6 -8.90 18.60 -0.90
CA SER A 6 -9.29 19.87 -0.30
C SER A 6 -8.68 19.99 1.11
N ASP A 7 -7.95 21.09 1.34
CA ASP A 7 -7.01 21.38 2.45
C ASP A 7 -7.64 21.48 3.86
N ASN A 8 -8.80 20.87 4.10
CA ASN A 8 -9.51 20.91 5.39
C ASN A 8 -9.48 19.57 6.14
N GLY A 9 -8.90 18.51 5.56
CA GLY A 9 -8.78 17.19 6.21
C GLY A 9 -10.11 16.50 6.55
N ARG A 10 -11.25 17.03 6.09
CA ARG A 10 -12.59 16.46 6.32
C ARG A 10 -12.87 15.33 5.34
N ILE A 11 -13.40 14.23 5.87
CA ILE A 11 -13.88 13.09 5.09
C ILE A 11 -15.37 12.95 5.36
N ASP A 12 -16.19 13.24 4.35
CA ASP A 12 -17.63 13.10 4.41
C ASP A 12 -18.05 11.81 3.69
N PHE A 13 -18.78 10.93 4.38
CA PHE A 13 -19.32 9.71 3.80
C PHE A 13 -20.73 9.45 4.31
N ARG A 14 -21.57 8.90 3.42
CA ARG A 14 -22.91 8.45 3.75
C ARG A 14 -22.88 6.95 3.97
N ILE A 15 -23.34 6.50 5.13
CA ILE A 15 -23.48 5.08 5.46
C ILE A 15 -24.93 4.76 5.79
N PRO A 16 -25.36 3.51 5.54
CA PRO A 16 -26.66 3.05 5.99
C PRO A 16 -26.80 3.12 7.53
N PRO A 17 -28.02 3.32 8.07
CA PRO A 17 -28.27 3.39 9.51
C PRO A 17 -27.77 2.16 10.28
N GLU A 18 -27.91 0.97 9.70
CA GLU A 18 -27.45 -0.29 10.30
C GLU A 18 -25.93 -0.33 10.47
N ALA A 19 -25.18 0.14 9.47
CA ALA A 19 -23.73 0.24 9.55
C ALA A 19 -23.32 1.26 10.63
N LYS A 20 -24.02 2.40 10.70
CA LYS A 20 -23.78 3.40 11.75
C LYS A 20 -23.99 2.83 13.15
N ALA A 21 -25.04 2.03 13.35
CA ALA A 21 -25.34 1.40 14.64
C ALA A 21 -24.23 0.44 15.09
N VAL A 22 -23.71 -0.39 14.18
CA VAL A 22 -22.60 -1.31 14.45
C VAL A 22 -21.34 -0.55 14.85
N ILE A 23 -20.96 0.47 14.08
CA ILE A 23 -19.75 1.26 14.34
C ILE A 23 -19.89 2.03 15.67
N ALA A 24 -21.06 2.61 15.95
CA ALA A 24 -21.32 3.30 17.21
C ALA A 24 -21.20 2.37 18.42
N ARG A 25 -21.74 1.15 18.32
CA ARG A 25 -21.60 0.13 19.38
C ARG A 25 -20.13 -0.27 19.57
N ALA A 26 -19.39 -0.47 18.49
CA ALA A 26 -17.97 -0.82 18.57
C ALA A 26 -17.11 0.30 19.18
N ALA A 27 -17.40 1.55 18.84
CA ALA A 27 -16.76 2.72 19.44
C ALA A 27 -17.02 2.79 20.95
N ALA A 28 -18.28 2.60 21.37
CA ALA A 28 -18.66 2.57 22.78
C ALA A 28 -17.95 1.46 23.56
N LEU A 29 -17.86 0.24 23.00
CA LEU A 29 -17.14 -0.88 23.61
C LEU A 29 -15.62 -0.66 23.68
N SER A 30 -15.09 0.14 22.75
CA SER A 30 -13.67 0.52 22.70
C SER A 30 -13.37 1.78 23.53
N ASN A 31 -14.37 2.33 24.21
CA ASN A 31 -14.27 3.53 25.06
C ASN A 31 -13.70 4.75 24.32
N VAL A 32 -14.06 4.91 23.04
CA VAL A 32 -13.64 6.02 22.16
C VAL A 32 -14.84 6.61 21.41
N GLY A 33 -14.67 7.83 20.89
CA GLY A 33 -15.70 8.47 20.05
C GLY A 33 -15.83 7.81 18.67
N LEU A 34 -16.96 8.04 17.99
CA LEU A 34 -17.24 7.49 16.66
C LEU A 34 -16.20 7.91 15.62
N THR A 35 -15.84 9.20 15.59
CA THR A 35 -14.83 9.73 14.68
C THR A 35 -13.48 9.06 14.90
N GLU A 36 -13.03 8.98 16.15
CA GLU A 36 -11.76 8.36 16.50
C GLU A 36 -11.74 6.87 16.12
N PHE A 37 -12.82 6.14 16.39
CA PHE A 37 -12.94 4.73 16.03
C PHE A 37 -12.81 4.52 14.51
N VAL A 38 -13.55 5.29 13.72
CA VAL A 38 -13.50 5.20 12.25
C VAL A 38 -12.12 5.59 11.73
N THR A 39 -11.55 6.70 12.20
CA THR A 39 -10.22 7.16 11.77
C THR A 39 -9.15 6.11 12.07
N ARG A 40 -9.13 5.52 13.28
CA ARG A 40 -8.18 4.46 13.64
C ARG A 40 -8.34 3.22 12.77
N SER A 41 -9.58 2.82 12.48
CA SER A 41 -9.85 1.67 11.62
C SER A 41 -9.40 1.92 10.18
N ALA A 42 -9.75 3.08 9.62
CA ALA A 42 -9.41 3.45 8.26
C ALA A 42 -7.89 3.59 8.07
N LEU A 43 -7.19 4.20 9.03
CA LEU A 43 -5.73 4.32 8.97
C LEU A 43 -5.03 2.97 9.01
N ARG A 44 -5.52 2.03 9.82
CA ARG A 44 -4.96 0.67 9.89
C ARG A 44 -5.06 -0.04 8.53
N ASP A 45 -6.25 0.00 7.92
CA ASP A 45 -6.48 -0.63 6.62
C ASP A 45 -5.70 0.06 5.50
N ALA A 46 -5.63 1.39 5.53
CA ALA A 46 -4.83 2.16 4.58
C ALA A 46 -3.35 1.79 4.67
N GLN A 47 -2.78 1.74 5.87
CA GLN A 47 -1.39 1.34 6.07
C GLN A 47 -1.13 -0.09 5.59
N ALA A 48 -2.03 -1.03 5.88
CA ALA A 48 -1.91 -2.40 5.41
C ALA A 48 -2.04 -2.52 3.88
N ALA A 49 -2.82 -1.65 3.24
CA ALA A 49 -2.93 -1.60 1.79
C ALA A 49 -1.65 -1.07 1.13
N ILE A 50 -1.05 -0.02 1.70
CA ILE A 50 0.24 0.53 1.26
C ILE A 50 1.33 -0.52 1.42
N GLU A 51 1.44 -1.14 2.60
CA GLU A 51 2.43 -2.17 2.89
C GLU A 51 2.38 -3.31 1.88
N ARG A 52 1.19 -3.82 1.55
CA ARG A 52 1.01 -4.90 0.58
C ARG A 52 1.34 -4.49 -0.87
N ALA A 53 1.23 -3.20 -1.19
CA ALA A 53 1.48 -2.70 -2.53
C ALA A 53 2.96 -2.36 -2.74
N GLU A 54 3.63 -1.88 -1.70
CA GLU A 54 4.98 -1.32 -1.79
C GLU A 54 6.06 -2.29 -1.30
N HIS A 55 5.73 -3.22 -0.41
CA HIS A 55 6.71 -4.17 0.13
C HIS A 55 6.43 -5.61 -0.31
N LEU A 56 7.51 -6.26 -0.76
CA LEU A 56 7.51 -7.68 -1.11
C LEU A 56 8.22 -8.45 0.01
N ALA A 57 7.47 -9.24 0.78
CA ALA A 57 8.05 -10.14 1.77
C ALA A 57 8.74 -11.31 1.06
N LEU A 58 10.04 -11.45 1.25
CA LEU A 58 10.83 -12.55 0.71
C LEU A 58 10.98 -13.67 1.74
N SER A 59 10.95 -14.92 1.27
CA SER A 59 11.39 -16.05 2.09
C SER A 59 12.89 -15.95 2.35
N GLU A 60 13.40 -16.61 3.39
CA GLU A 60 14.85 -16.63 3.67
C GLU A 60 15.68 -17.04 2.44
N ARG A 61 15.23 -18.08 1.72
CA ARG A 61 15.87 -18.54 0.49
C ARG A 61 15.91 -17.44 -0.57
N ASP A 62 14.81 -16.74 -0.77
CA ASP A 62 14.72 -15.71 -1.82
C ASP A 62 15.49 -14.45 -1.40
N SER A 63 15.53 -14.12 -0.11
CA SER A 63 16.37 -13.05 0.44
C SER A 63 17.86 -13.30 0.19
N LEU A 64 18.35 -14.51 0.48
CA LEU A 64 19.75 -14.88 0.19
C LEU A 64 20.06 -14.81 -1.30
N ARG A 65 19.11 -15.23 -2.14
CA ARG A 65 19.26 -15.17 -3.59
C ARG A 65 19.33 -13.73 -4.10
N VAL A 66 18.50 -12.83 -3.57
CA VAL A 66 18.55 -11.41 -3.92
C VAL A 66 19.87 -10.80 -3.47
N LEU A 67 20.33 -11.13 -2.25
CA LEU A 67 21.62 -10.64 -1.74
C LEU A 67 22.79 -11.06 -2.63
N ASP A 68 22.87 -12.34 -3.01
CA ASP A 68 23.93 -12.83 -3.90
C ASP A 68 23.90 -12.14 -5.27
N LEU A 69 22.71 -11.87 -5.82
CA LEU A 69 22.58 -11.12 -7.08
C LEU A 69 23.01 -9.65 -6.97
N LEU A 70 22.90 -9.04 -5.78
CA LEU A 70 23.36 -7.68 -5.53
C LEU A 70 24.88 -7.61 -5.31
N GLU A 71 25.45 -8.59 -4.59
CA GLU A 71 26.89 -8.67 -4.32
C GLU A 71 27.68 -9.16 -5.54
N ASN A 72 27.13 -10.11 -6.28
CA ASN A 72 27.72 -10.77 -7.45
C ASN A 72 26.82 -10.61 -8.68
N PRO A 73 26.66 -9.38 -9.22
CA PRO A 73 25.76 -9.15 -10.34
C PRO A 73 26.22 -9.92 -11.59
N PRO A 74 25.39 -10.80 -12.17
CA PRO A 74 25.76 -11.55 -13.36
C PRO A 74 25.81 -10.65 -14.59
N ALA A 75 26.61 -11.05 -15.59
CA ALA A 75 26.63 -10.34 -16.87
C ALA A 75 25.24 -10.36 -17.54
N PRO A 76 24.80 -9.25 -18.15
CA PRO A 76 23.49 -9.17 -18.80
C PRO A 76 23.42 -10.14 -19.99
N THR A 77 22.28 -10.81 -20.15
CA THR A 77 22.06 -11.74 -21.27
C THR A 77 21.87 -11.00 -22.59
N ASP A 78 22.19 -11.65 -23.72
CA ASP A 78 22.00 -11.08 -25.06
C ASP A 78 20.54 -10.64 -25.33
N ARG A 79 19.57 -11.33 -24.72
CA ARG A 79 18.15 -10.95 -24.80
C ARG A 79 17.89 -9.64 -24.06
N LEU A 80 18.46 -9.46 -22.87
CA LEU A 80 18.31 -8.23 -22.09
C LEU A 80 18.98 -7.05 -22.80
N ILE A 81 20.17 -7.24 -23.35
CA ILE A 81 20.90 -6.21 -24.12
C ILE A 81 20.08 -5.76 -25.34
N ARG A 82 19.51 -6.71 -26.11
CA ARG A 82 18.66 -6.38 -27.26
C ARG A 82 17.39 -5.61 -26.85
N ALA A 83 16.74 -6.02 -25.77
CA ALA A 83 15.54 -5.35 -25.27
C ALA A 83 15.83 -3.91 -24.81
N ALA A 84 16.94 -3.69 -24.09
CA ALA A 84 17.35 -2.36 -23.65
C ALA A 84 17.63 -1.42 -24.85
N LYS A 85 18.33 -1.90 -25.88
CA LYS A 85 18.60 -1.13 -27.11
C LYS A 85 17.32 -0.76 -27.85
N ALA A 86 16.37 -1.70 -27.99
CA ALA A 86 15.09 -1.45 -28.64
C ALA A 86 14.20 -0.46 -27.85
N GLY A 87 14.23 -0.52 -26.51
CA GLY A 87 13.52 0.43 -25.65
C GLY A 87 14.10 1.85 -25.70
N GLN A 88 15.43 1.98 -25.83
CA GLN A 88 16.11 3.28 -25.96
C GLN A 88 15.81 3.99 -27.28
N THR A 89 15.47 3.25 -28.35
CA THR A 89 15.07 3.82 -29.65
C THR A 89 13.62 4.29 -29.72
N LEU A 90 12.81 4.06 -28.67
CA LEU A 90 11.39 4.44 -28.60
C LEU A 90 11.12 5.69 -27.73
N ALA A 91 12.18 6.32 -27.19
CA ALA A 91 12.13 7.59 -26.46
C ALA A 91 12.66 8.73 -27.34
#